data_AF-A0A3B9UFA5-F1
#
_entry.id   AF-A0A3B9UFA5-F1
#
_cell.length_a   1.000
_cell.length_b   1.000
_cell.length_c   1.000
_cell.angle_alpha   90.00
_cell.angle_beta   90.00
_cell.angle_gamma   90.00
#
_symmetry.space_group_name_H-M   'P 1'
#
loop_
_entity.id
_entity.type
_entity.pdbx_description
1 polymer ?
#
loop_
_entity_poly.entity_id
_entity_poly.type
_entity_poly.pdbx_seq_one_letter_code
_entity_poly.pdbx_strand_id
1 'polypeptide(L)'
;MMDLYTKTSIQTSKGITKAYSTSFSLGILGLSKPLRDPIYAVYGFVRVADEIVDTFHGTNQRDLLERFWADTDRAIDEGISTNP
;
A
#
# COMPACT_ATOMS: atom_id res chain seq x y z
N MET A 1 -21.14 -2.63 4.91
CA MET A 1 -20.89 -3.52 3.74
C MET A 1 -19.51 -3.13 3.24
N MET A 2 -18.47 -3.95 3.46
CA MET A 2 -17.13 -3.63 2.97
C MET A 2 -17.16 -3.82 1.44
N ASP A 3 -16.95 -2.74 0.69
CA ASP A 3 -17.05 -2.74 -0.77
C ASP A 3 -16.08 -3.74 -1.41
N LEU A 4 -16.46 -4.30 -2.56
CA LEU A 4 -15.63 -5.25 -3.32
C LEU A 4 -14.25 -4.64 -3.62
N TYR A 5 -14.21 -3.33 -3.88
CA TYR A 5 -12.99 -2.57 -4.05
C TYR A 5 -12.10 -2.64 -2.80
N THR A 6 -12.58 -2.18 -1.64
CA THR A 6 -11.83 -2.20 -0.38
C THR A 6 -11.33 -3.60 -0.01
N LYS A 7 -12.15 -4.64 -0.23
CA LYS A 7 -11.72 -6.01 0.03
C LYS A 7 -10.56 -6.41 -0.88
N THR A 8 -10.64 -6.09 -2.16
CA THR A 8 -9.61 -6.40 -3.15
C THR A 8 -8.32 -5.64 -2.87
N SER A 9 -8.41 -4.35 -2.60
CA SER A 9 -7.34 -3.48 -2.09
C SER A 9 -6.54 -4.11 -0.94
N ILE A 10 -7.26 -4.54 0.12
CA ILE A 10 -6.62 -5.18 1.27
C ILE A 10 -5.93 -6.51 0.87
N GLN A 11 -6.51 -7.29 -0.05
CA GLN A 11 -5.86 -8.52 -0.53
C GLN A 11 -4.61 -8.23 -1.35
N THR A 12 -4.63 -7.19 -2.19
CA THR A 12 -3.45 -6.74 -2.94
C THR A 12 -2.33 -6.35 -1.99
N SER A 13 -2.64 -5.51 -1.00
CA SER A 13 -1.69 -5.12 0.05
C SER A 13 -1.11 -6.30 0.84
N LYS A 14 -1.95 -7.29 1.18
CA LYS A 14 -1.50 -8.56 1.78
C LYS A 14 -0.58 -9.35 0.86
N GLY A 15 -0.91 -9.42 -0.43
CA GLY A 15 -0.09 -10.08 -1.45
C GLY A 15 1.29 -9.47 -1.56
N ILE A 16 1.36 -8.14 -1.68
CA ILE A 16 2.60 -7.36 -1.67
C ILE A 16 3.40 -7.66 -0.40
N THR A 17 2.79 -7.51 0.78
CA THR A 17 3.49 -7.71 2.06
C THR A 17 4.11 -9.11 2.18
N LYS A 18 3.38 -10.14 1.75
CA LYS A 18 3.87 -11.53 1.77
C LYS A 18 4.95 -11.82 0.75
N ALA A 19 4.90 -11.17 -0.42
CA ALA A 19 5.91 -11.31 -1.46
C ALA A 19 7.24 -10.64 -1.06
N TYR A 20 7.17 -9.48 -0.42
CA TYR A 20 8.35 -8.68 -0.08
C TYR A 20 8.91 -8.96 1.32
N SER A 21 8.10 -9.42 2.28
CA SER A 21 8.59 -9.68 3.64
C SER A 21 7.82 -10.77 4.39
N THR A 22 8.38 -11.97 4.39
CA THR A 22 7.88 -13.10 5.19
C THR A 22 7.95 -12.81 6.70
N SER A 23 9.04 -12.17 7.16
CA SER A 23 9.24 -11.85 8.57
C SER A 23 8.23 -10.80 9.07
N PHE A 24 8.01 -9.73 8.32
CA PHE A 24 7.02 -8.72 8.68
C PHE A 24 5.60 -9.27 8.60
N SER A 25 5.30 -10.07 7.57
CA SER A 25 4.02 -10.78 7.45
C SER A 25 3.72 -11.65 8.67
N LEU A 26 4.74 -12.34 9.21
CA LEU A 26 4.60 -13.11 10.44
C LEU A 26 4.42 -12.21 11.67
N GLY A 27 5.13 -11.08 11.74
CA GLY A 27 4.99 -10.08 12.80
C GLY A 27 3.57 -9.52 12.90
N ILE A 28 2.92 -9.24 11.77
CA ILE A 28 1.53 -8.77 11.73
C ILE A 28 0.56 -9.79 12.36
N LEU A 29 0.83 -11.09 12.24
CA LEU A 29 -0.02 -12.12 12.87
C LEU A 29 0.02 -12.07 14.40
N GLY A 30 1.04 -11.45 15.00
CA GLY A 30 1.11 -11.17 16.43
C GLY A 30 0.18 -10.05 16.91
N LEU A 31 -0.33 -9.22 16.00
CA LEU A 31 -1.27 -8.14 16.32
C LEU A 31 -2.70 -8.66 16.51
N SER A 32 -3.54 -7.89 17.21
CA SER A 32 -4.97 -8.16 17.31
C SER A 32 -5.62 -8.16 15.92
N LYS A 33 -6.60 -9.03 15.70
CA LYS A 33 -7.24 -9.22 14.38
C LYS A 33 -7.70 -7.90 13.71
N PRO A 34 -8.30 -6.93 14.43
CA PRO A 34 -8.73 -5.66 13.83
C PRO A 34 -7.60 -4.79 13.27
N LEU A 35 -6.37 -4.95 13.77
CA LEU A 35 -5.23 -4.13 13.34
C LEU A 35 -4.50 -4.69 12.13
N ARG A 36 -4.65 -5.97 11.82
CA ARG A 36 -3.84 -6.64 10.77
C ARG A 36 -4.07 -6.03 9.40
N ASP A 37 -5.34 -5.86 9.03
CA ASP A 37 -5.71 -5.35 7.69
C ASP A 37 -5.26 -3.90 7.48
N PRO A 38 -5.46 -2.97 8.43
CA PRO A 38 -4.85 -1.64 8.36
C PRO A 38 -3.33 -1.65 8.24
N ILE A 39 -2.62 -2.52 8.98
CA ILE A 39 -1.16 -2.60 8.89
C ILE A 39 -0.70 -3.16 7.54
N TYR A 40 -1.41 -4.17 7.00
CA TYR A 40 -1.15 -4.64 5.64
C TYR A 40 -1.34 -3.52 4.61
N ALA A 41 -2.40 -2.72 4.72
CA ALA A 41 -2.68 -1.60 3.81
C ALA A 41 -1.56 -0.55 3.84
N VAL A 42 -1.12 -0.14 5.03
CA VAL A 42 0.00 0.82 5.18
C VAL A 42 1.30 0.25 4.59
N TYR A 43 1.62 -1.01 4.88
CA TYR A 43 2.82 -1.63 4.31
C TYR A 43 2.75 -1.70 2.78
N GLY A 44 1.62 -2.14 2.22
CA GLY A 44 1.41 -2.21 0.78
C GLY A 44 1.64 -0.86 0.10
N PHE A 45 1.05 0.20 0.65
CA PHE A 45 1.22 1.57 0.16
C PHE A 45 2.69 2.03 0.19
N VAL A 46 3.36 1.90 1.34
CA VAL A 46 4.77 2.32 1.46
C VAL A 46 5.68 1.48 0.56
N ARG A 47 5.36 0.20 0.35
CA ARG A 47 6.12 -0.66 -0.56
C ARG A 47 6.04 -0.19 -2.00
N VAL A 48 4.90 0.31 -2.46
CA VAL A 48 4.79 0.90 -3.81
C VAL A 48 5.69 2.13 -3.95
N ALA A 49 5.73 3.00 -2.92
CA ALA A 49 6.63 4.16 -2.92
C ALA A 49 8.11 3.75 -2.98
N ASP A 50 8.47 2.68 -2.26
CA ASP A 50 9.82 2.09 -2.28
C ASP A 50 10.20 1.62 -3.69
N GLU A 51 9.32 0.87 -4.37
CA GLU A 51 9.55 0.37 -5.73
C GLU A 51 9.71 1.48 -6.77
N ILE A 52 9.05 2.63 -6.59
CA ILE A 52 9.25 3.80 -7.45
C ILE A 52 10.73 4.22 -7.45
N VAL A 53 11.39 4.15 -6.29
CA VAL A 53 12.79 4.56 -6.11
C VAL A 53 13.76 3.41 -6.40
N ASP A 54 13.40 2.18 -6.03
CA ASP A 54 14.32 1.04 -6.09
C ASP A 54 14.27 0.29 -7.43
N THR A 55 13.16 0.34 -8.16
CA THR A 55 12.94 -0.53 -9.34
C THR A 55 12.80 0.23 -10.66
N PHE A 56 12.15 1.40 -10.67
CA PHE A 56 11.81 2.11 -11.92
C PHE A 56 12.95 2.96 -12.50
N HIS A 57 14.12 2.34 -12.66
CA HIS A 57 15.28 2.99 -13.28
C HIS A 57 14.99 3.43 -14.72
N GLY A 58 15.59 4.57 -15.12
CA GLY A 58 15.38 5.16 -16.45
C GLY A 58 14.09 5.97 -16.61
N THR A 59 13.30 6.10 -15.55
CA THR A 59 12.16 7.05 -15.47
C THR A 59 12.51 8.24 -14.56
N ASN A 60 11.70 9.29 -14.60
CA ASN A 60 11.82 10.39 -13.64
C ASN A 60 11.17 9.99 -12.31
N GLN A 61 11.92 9.26 -11.48
CA GLN A 61 11.44 8.72 -10.19
C GLN A 61 10.94 9.81 -9.25
N ARG A 62 11.54 11.01 -9.31
CA ARG A 62 11.10 12.17 -8.53
C ARG A 62 9.68 12.61 -8.93
N ASP A 63 9.43 12.77 -10.22
CA ASP A 63 8.10 13.12 -10.73
C ASP A 63 7.06 12.02 -10.42
N LEU A 64 7.43 10.75 -10.51
CA LEU A 64 6.56 9.64 -10.10
C LEU A 64 6.19 9.70 -8.62
N LEU A 65 7.18 9.95 -7.75
CA LEU A 65 6.96 10.04 -6.30
C LEU A 65 6.15 11.28 -5.92
N GLU A 66 6.42 12.43 -6.57
CA GLU A 66 5.66 13.67 -6.38
C GLU A 66 4.17 13.47 -6.76
N ARG A 67 3.89 12.78 -7.88
CA ARG A 67 2.51 12.42 -8.26
C ARG A 67 1.87 11.46 -7.27
N PHE A 68 2.61 10.44 -6.83
CA PHE A 68 2.11 9.47 -5.86
C PHE A 68 1.68 10.13 -4.54
N TRP A 69 2.44 11.12 -4.06
CA TRP A 69 2.05 11.93 -2.90
C TRP A 69 0.84 12.82 -3.19
N ALA A 70 0.84 13.54 -4.30
CA ALA A 70 -0.28 14.42 -4.66
C ALA A 70 -1.62 13.65 -4.83
N ASP A 71 -1.56 12.43 -5.36
CA ASP A 71 -2.72 11.53 -5.44
C ASP A 71 -3.16 11.05 -4.06
N THR A 72 -2.21 10.80 -3.15
CA THR A 72 -2.50 10.39 -1.77
C THR A 72 -3.20 11.51 -0.99
N ASP A 73 -2.69 12.74 -1.06
CA ASP A 73 -3.29 13.89 -0.37
C ASP A 73 -4.70 14.15 -0.88
N ARG A 74 -4.89 14.13 -2.20
CA ARG A 74 -6.21 14.25 -2.82
C ARG A 74 -7.17 13.14 -2.41
N ALA A 75 -6.69 11.89 -2.33
CA ALA A 75 -7.53 10.78 -1.90
C ALA A 75 -7.98 10.90 -0.44
N ILE A 76 -7.14 11.49 0.42
CA ILE A 76 -7.49 11.80 1.81
C ILE A 76 -8.57 12.88 1.84
N ASP A 77 -8.40 13.96 1.07
CA ASP A 77 -9.36 15.07 1.02
C ASP A 77 -10.72 14.64 0.43
N GLU A 78 -10.71 13.83 -0.62
CA GLU A 78 -11.92 13.36 -1.31
C GLU A 78 -12.57 12.14 -0.64
N GLY A 79 -11.84 11.46 0.26
CA GLY A 79 -12.29 10.22 0.92
C GLY A 79 -12.37 9.01 -0.02
N ILE A 80 -11.75 9.08 -1.20
CA ILE A 80 -11.71 8.01 -2.20
C ILE A 80 -10.31 7.93 -2.82
N SER A 81 -9.76 6.71 -2.90
CA SER A 81 -8.50 6.44 -3.59
C SER A 81 -8.78 5.54 -4.78
N THR A 82 -8.11 5.80 -5.90
CA THR A 82 -8.04 4.86 -7.04
C THR A 82 -6.83 3.92 -6.93
N ASN A 83 -5.86 4.25 -6.07
CA ASN A 83 -4.73 3.38 -5.75
C ASN A 83 -5.19 2.28 -4.77
N PRO A 84 -5.14 1.00 -5.15
CA PRO A 84 -5.71 -0.11 -4.39
C PRO A 84 -4.92 -0.49 -3.14
#